data_AF-A0A2V5ZBX9-F1
#
_entry.id   AF-A0A2V5ZBX9-F1
#
_cell.length_a   1.000
_cell.length_b   1.000
_cell.length_c   1.000
_cell.angle_alpha   90.00
_cell.angle_beta   90.00
_cell.angle_gamma   90.00
#
_symmetry.space_group_name_H-M   'P 1'
#
loop_
_entity.id
_entity.type
_entity.pdbx_description
1 polymer ?
#
loop_
_entity_poly.entity_id
_entity_poly.type
_entity_poly.pdbx_seq_one_letter_code
_entity_poly.pdbx_strand_id
1 'polypeptide(L)'
;MIVVFYSFKGGVGRSMAVANVGDLLARRGLKVLMIDFDMEAPGLEQYFPINQSEARSHPGLLDLLLRYKQSVSLGATADSASFKNIQDFSCGFIRTYPHQRSWT
;
A
#
# COMPACT_ATOMS: atom_id res chain seq x y z
N MET A 1 -2.54 -1.42 -14.23
CA MET A 1 -3.84 -0.76 -13.97
C MET A 1 -3.72 0.02 -12.68
N ILE A 2 -4.24 1.25 -12.62
CA ILE A 2 -4.30 2.07 -11.41
C ILE A 2 -5.77 2.39 -11.16
N VAL A 3 -6.23 2.21 -9.93
CA VAL A 3 -7.60 2.50 -9.51
C VAL A 3 -7.52 3.38 -8.26
N VAL A 4 -8.27 4.48 -8.24
CA VAL A 4 -8.26 5.46 -7.15
C VAL A 4 -9.63 5.54 -6.51
N PHE A 5 -9.69 5.37 -5.19
CA PHE A 5 -10.90 5.49 -4.38
C PHE A 5 -10.91 6.84 -3.67
N TYR A 6 -11.58 7.82 -4.28
CA TYR A 6 -11.60 9.19 -3.81
C TYR A 6 -13.03 9.68 -3.51
N SER A 7 -13.17 10.57 -2.53
CA SER A 7 -14.41 11.29 -2.23
C SER A 7 -14.05 12.56 -1.46
N PHE A 8 -14.81 13.64 -1.64
CA PHE A 8 -14.69 14.86 -0.84
C PHE A 8 -15.26 14.70 0.58
N LYS A 9 -16.18 13.75 0.77
CA LYS A 9 -16.84 13.53 2.06
C LYS A 9 -16.09 12.49 2.89
N GLY A 10 -15.83 12.82 4.16
CA GLY A 10 -15.30 11.88 5.15
C GLY A 10 -16.31 10.80 5.55
N GLY A 11 -15.83 9.63 5.97
CA GLY A 11 -16.68 8.57 6.51
C GLY A 11 -17.52 7.79 5.48
N VAL A 12 -17.26 7.94 4.17
CA VAL A 12 -18.01 7.20 3.12
C VAL A 12 -17.46 5.79 2.83
N GLY A 13 -16.46 5.34 3.58
CA GLY A 13 -15.90 3.98 3.44
C GLY A 13 -14.85 3.82 2.34
N ARG A 14 -14.12 4.87 1.95
CA ARG A 14 -13.05 4.79 0.92
C ARG A 14 -12.00 3.71 1.23
N SER A 15 -11.42 3.75 2.43
CA SER A 15 -10.38 2.79 2.84
C SER A 15 -10.93 1.36 2.93
N MET A 16 -12.18 1.21 3.38
CA MET A 16 -12.89 -0.08 3.36
C MET A 16 -13.07 -0.61 1.93
N ALA A 17 -13.41 0.26 0.97
CA ALA A 17 -13.53 -0.12 -0.44
C ALA A 17 -12.18 -0.56 -1.02
N VAL A 18 -11.09 0.18 -0.73
CA VAL A 18 -9.73 -0.21 -1.11
C VAL A 18 -9.37 -1.59 -0.54
N ALA A 19 -9.58 -1.80 0.76
CA ALA A 19 -9.23 -3.05 1.43
C ALA A 19 -9.97 -4.26 0.82
N ASN A 20 -11.29 -4.16 0.64
CA ASN A 20 -12.10 -5.27 0.11
C ASN A 20 -11.83 -5.54 -1.38
N VAL A 21 -11.73 -4.49 -2.21
CA VAL A 21 -11.44 -4.67 -3.64
C VAL A 21 -10.03 -5.22 -3.83
N GLY A 22 -9.05 -4.73 -3.06
CA GLY A 22 -7.68 -5.23 -3.10
C GLY A 22 -7.58 -6.69 -2.68
N ASP A 23 -8.22 -7.08 -1.57
CA ASP A 23 -8.31 -8.47 -1.11
C ASP A 23 -8.96 -9.38 -2.16
N LEU A 24 -10.06 -8.95 -2.77
CA LEU A 24 -10.74 -9.70 -3.83
C LEU A 24 -9.84 -9.91 -5.07
N LEU A 25 -9.14 -8.86 -5.51
CA LEU A 25 -8.23 -8.95 -6.66
C LEU A 25 -7.02 -9.84 -6.34
N ALA A 26 -6.47 -9.74 -5.13
CA ALA A 26 -5.37 -10.59 -4.68
C ALA A 26 -5.78 -12.07 -4.62
N ARG A 27 -6.98 -12.38 -4.11
CA ARG A 27 -7.56 -13.74 -4.11
C ARG A 27 -7.74 -14.33 -5.51
N ARG A 28 -7.94 -13.48 -6.53
CA ARG A 28 -7.99 -13.87 -7.94
C ARG A 28 -6.60 -14.11 -8.57
N GLY A 29 -5.53 -14.04 -7.78
CA GLY A 29 -4.17 -14.28 -8.23
C GLY A 29 -3.47 -13.07 -8.83
N LEU A 30 -4.05 -11.87 -8.72
CA LEU A 30 -3.40 -10.64 -9.17
C LEU A 30 -2.39 -10.15 -8.14
N LYS A 31 -1.29 -9.57 -8.62
CA LYS A 31 -0.36 -8.82 -7.77
C LYS A 31 -0.96 -7.45 -7.48
N VAL A 32 -1.35 -7.21 -6.23
CA VAL A 32 -2.01 -5.98 -5.79
C VAL A 32 -1.10 -5.24 -4.82
N LEU A 33 -0.93 -3.94 -5.07
CA LEU A 33 -0.36 -2.99 -4.12
C LEU A 33 -1.46 -2.02 -3.73
N MET A 34 -1.76 -1.93 -2.44
CA MET A 34 -2.70 -0.97 -1.89
C MET A 34 -1.90 0.16 -1.22
N ILE A 35 -2.30 1.40 -1.45
CA ILE A 35 -1.60 2.58 -0.95
C ILE A 35 -2.62 3.49 -0.26
N ASP A 36 -2.36 3.81 1.02
CA ASP A 36 -3.12 4.81 1.76
C ASP A 36 -2.46 6.19 1.55
N PHE A 37 -3.15 7.07 0.82
CA PHE A 37 -2.70 8.45 0.57
C PHE A 37 -3.26 9.45 1.60
N ASP A 38 -4.02 8.98 2.60
CA ASP A 38 -4.49 9.82 3.70
C ASP A 38 -3.37 9.98 4.74
N MET A 39 -2.60 11.06 4.63
CA MET A 39 -1.49 11.35 5.55
C MET A 39 -1.96 11.90 6.91
N GLU A 40 -3.20 12.39 6.99
CA GLU A 40 -3.74 12.97 8.22
C GLU A 40 -4.21 11.86 9.18
N ALA A 41 -4.86 10.83 8.64
CA ALA A 41 -5.36 9.71 9.41
C ALA A 41 -5.30 8.39 8.61
N PRO A 42 -4.10 7.85 8.33
CA PRO A 42 -3.97 6.56 7.66
C PRO A 42 -4.58 5.46 8.54
N GLY A 43 -5.19 4.47 7.89
CA GLY A 43 -5.84 3.38 8.62
C GLY A 43 -6.10 2.12 7.82
N LEU A 44 -5.54 2.02 6.62
CA LEU A 44 -5.71 0.85 5.77
C LEU A 44 -5.22 -0.45 6.44
N GLU A 45 -4.16 -0.39 7.25
CA GLU A 45 -3.58 -1.55 7.94
C GLU A 45 -4.58 -2.22 8.92
N GLN A 46 -5.53 -1.45 9.45
CA GLN A 46 -6.50 -1.88 10.45
C GLN A 46 -7.51 -2.89 9.88
N TYR A 47 -7.66 -2.97 8.56
CA TYR A 47 -8.56 -3.90 7.88
C TYR A 47 -7.95 -5.29 7.70
N PHE A 48 -6.66 -5.46 7.99
CA PHE A 48 -5.94 -6.71 7.77
C PHE A 48 -5.50 -7.36 9.08
N PRO A 49 -5.47 -8.70 9.16
CA PRO A 49 -4.99 -9.43 10.32
C PRO A 49 -3.45 -9.45 10.37
N ILE A 50 -2.84 -8.27 10.41
CA ILE A 50 -1.38 -8.07 10.47
C ILE A 50 -0.96 -7.45 11.80
N ASN A 51 0.33 -7.50 12.11
CA ASN A 51 0.87 -6.83 13.29
C ASN A 51 0.85 -5.31 13.07
N GLN A 52 -0.10 -4.64 13.74
CA GLN A 52 -0.32 -3.21 13.59
C GLN A 52 0.86 -2.37 14.09
N SER A 53 1.53 -2.81 15.16
CA SER A 53 2.70 -2.11 15.69
C SER A 53 3.86 -2.16 14.70
N GLU A 54 4.09 -3.33 14.10
CA GLU A 54 5.12 -3.51 13.08
C GLU A 54 4.80 -2.72 11.81
N ALA A 55 3.53 -2.73 11.37
CA ALA A 55 3.09 -1.97 10.20
C ALA A 55 3.30 -0.47 10.36
N ARG A 56 3.03 0.06 11.56
CA ARG A 56 3.20 1.49 11.85
C ARG A 56 4.65 1.91 12.09
N SER A 57 5.52 0.98 12.50
CA SER A 57 6.95 1.27 12.67
C SER A 57 7.76 1.06 11.38
N HIS A 58 7.18 0.42 10.38
CA HIS A 58 7.84 0.20 9.08
C HIS A 58 7.83 1.50 8.27
N PRO A 59 8.91 1.83 7.53
CA PRO A 59 8.89 2.95 6.59
C PRO A 59 7.74 2.80 5.59
N GLY A 60 7.07 3.91 5.26
CA GLY A 60 5.86 3.90 4.45
C GLY A 60 5.90 4.87 3.28
N LEU A 61 4.71 5.26 2.81
CA LEU A 61 4.53 6.19 1.69
C LEU A 61 5.23 7.53 1.93
N LEU A 62 5.12 8.09 3.13
CA LEU A 62 5.74 9.36 3.46
C LEU A 62 7.26 9.28 3.35
N ASP A 63 7.87 8.23 3.89
CA ASP A 63 9.32 7.99 3.80
C ASP A 63 9.79 7.84 2.35
N LEU A 64 9.01 7.13 1.52
CA LEU A 64 9.28 7.01 0.09
C LEU A 64 9.30 8.37 -0.59
N LEU A 65 8.27 9.20 -0.35
CA LEU A 65 8.17 10.53 -0.96
C LEU A 65 9.29 11.47 -0.47
N LEU A 66 9.68 11.38 0.80
CA LEU A 66 10.78 12.16 1.35
C LEU A 66 12.13 11.74 0.75
N ARG A 67 12.40 10.43 0.61
CA ARG A 67 13.63 9.94 -0.03
C ARG A 67 13.66 10.28 -1.52
N TYR A 68 12.51 10.21 -2.20
CA TYR A 68 12.39 10.70 -3.56
C TYR A 68 12.76 12.18 -3.65
N LYS A 69 12.16 13.04 -2.83
CA LYS A 69 12.47 14.47 -2.79
C LYS A 69 13.96 14.73 -2.56
N GLN A 70 14.57 14.03 -1.59
CA GLN A 70 16.00 14.16 -1.31
C GLN A 70 16.86 13.76 -2.51
N SER A 71 16.56 12.65 -3.16
CA SER A 71 17.33 12.16 -4.31
C SER A 71 17.28 13.14 -5.49
N VAL A 72 16.11 13.74 -5.75
CA VAL A 72 15.92 14.73 -6.81
C VAL A 72 16.70 16.00 -6.49
N SER A 73 16.65 16.48 -5.24
CA SER A 73 17.39 17.68 -4.82
C SER A 73 18.91 17.52 -4.92
N LEU A 74 19.43 16.31 -4.72
CA LEU A 74 20.87 16.01 -4.76
C LEU A 74 21.41 15.75 -6.16
N GLY A 75 20.57 15.83 -7.20
CA GLY A 75 20.98 15.49 -8.57
C GLY A 75 21.46 14.03 -8.70
N ALA A 76 21.01 13.15 -7.79
CA ALA A 76 21.38 11.75 -7.83
C ALA A 76 20.91 11.17 -9.17
N THR A 77 21.83 10.51 -9.89
CA THR A 77 21.47 9.71 -11.06
C THR A 77 20.41 8.69 -10.63
N ALA A 78 19.34 8.53 -11.41
CA ALA A 78 18.21 7.69 -11.05
C ALA A 78 18.62 6.31 -10.51
N ASP A 79 19.75 5.75 -10.96
CA ASP A 79 20.24 4.41 -10.62
C ASP A 79 20.78 4.21 -9.20
N SER A 80 21.15 5.28 -8.47
CA SER A 80 21.62 5.17 -7.07
C SER A 80 20.56 5.54 -6.03
N ALA A 81 19.33 5.84 -6.47
CA ALA A 81 18.33 6.39 -5.58
C ALA A 81 17.63 5.30 -4.74
N SER A 82 17.80 5.39 -3.42
CA SER A 82 17.27 4.43 -2.43
C SER A 82 15.75 4.30 -2.39
N PHE A 83 14.99 5.17 -3.06
CA PHE A 83 13.53 5.08 -3.13
C PHE A 83 13.02 4.04 -4.14
N LYS A 84 13.89 3.54 -5.05
CA LYS A 84 13.48 2.60 -6.13
C LYS A 84 13.01 1.24 -5.60
N ASN A 85 13.51 0.81 -4.44
CA ASN A 85 13.11 -0.45 -3.83
C ASN A 85 11.81 -0.26 -3.04
N ILE A 86 10.68 -0.41 -3.72
CA ILE A 86 9.35 -0.27 -3.10
C ILE A 86 9.14 -1.21 -1.89
N GLN A 87 9.86 -2.33 -1.86
CA GLN A 87 9.81 -3.32 -0.79
C GLN A 87 10.29 -2.76 0.56
N ASP A 88 11.18 -1.76 0.53
CA ASP A 88 11.69 -1.08 1.73
C ASP A 88 10.62 -0.20 2.40
N PHE A 89 9.48 0.01 1.72
CA PHE A 89 8.38 0.87 2.17
C PHE A 89 7.04 0.13 2.24
N SER A 90 7.03 -1.17 1.99
CA SER A 90 5.81 -1.98 1.96
C SER A 90 5.74 -2.89 3.18
N CYS A 91 4.74 -2.68 4.03
CA CYS A 91 4.42 -3.62 5.10
C CYS A 91 3.38 -4.65 4.65
N GLY A 92 3.51 -5.89 5.13
CA GLY A 92 2.45 -6.90 5.06
C GLY A 92 2.41 -7.65 3.74
N PHE A 93 3.29 -8.64 3.59
CA PHE A 93 3.15 -9.65 2.54
C PHE A 93 2.14 -10.72 2.98
N ILE A 94 0.87 -10.59 2.58
CA ILE A 94 -0.07 -11.72 2.63
C ILE A 94 0.31 -12.67 1.50
N ARG A 95 1.23 -13.60 1.80
CA ARG A 95 2.00 -14.32 0.79
C ARG A 95 1.19 -15.28 -0.08
N THR A 96 0.04 -15.73 0.38
CA THR A 96 -0.79 -16.68 -0.36
C THR A 96 -2.20 -16.72 0.22
N TYR A 97 -3.19 -16.29 -0.55
CA TYR A 97 -4.48 -16.96 -0.47
C TYR A 97 -4.26 -18.33 -1.11
N PRO A 98 -4.51 -19.45 -0.39
CA PRO A 98 -4.47 -20.75 -1.05
C PRO A 98 -5.39 -20.67 -2.26
N HIS A 99 -4.89 -21.07 -3.44
CA HIS A 99 -5.65 -21.13 -4.69
C HIS A 99 -7.08 -21.58 -4.37
N GLN A 100 -8.05 -20.65 -4.40
CA GLN A 100 -9.41 -20.99 -4.01
C GLN A 100 -9.94 -21.99 -5.02
N ARG A 101 -10.43 -23.12 -4.48
CA ARG A 101 -11.28 -24.08 -5.19
C ARG A 101 -12.38 -23.31 -5.93
N SER A 102 -12.66 -23.77 -7.14
CA SER A 102 -13.75 -23.31 -8.00
C SER A 102 -15.06 -23.23 -7.21
N TRP A 103 -15.62 -22.03 -7.09
CA TRP A 103 -17.02 -21.85 -6.74
C TRP A 103 -17.85 -22.17 -8.00
N THR A 104 -18.16 -23.45 -8.17
CA THR A 104 -19.23 -23.95 -9.05
C THR A 104 -20.37 -24.43 -8.19
#